data_AF-A0A9P3ID45-F1
#
_entry.id   AF-A0A9P3ID45-F1
#
_cell.length_a   1.000
_cell.length_b   1.000
_cell.length_c   1.000
_cell.angle_alpha   90.00
_cell.angle_beta   90.00
_cell.angle_gamma   90.00
#
_symmetry.space_group_name_H-M   'P 1'
#
loop_
_entity.id
_entity.type
_entity.pdbx_description
1 polymer ?
#
loop_
_entity_poly.entity_id
_entity_poly.type
_entity_poly.pdbx_seq_one_letter_code
_entity_poly.pdbx_strand_id
1 'polypeptide(L)'
;MTTVLPTLAKNGTLIVLGVGGHDDCTMGVDPGFLIAGRRRVMGFPSGQPSDAEDTLNFAARHGIRPINEVFPASQASEAFNRMMSKEAIFRVVIDHTL
;
A
#
# COMPACT_ATOMS: atom_id res chain seq x y z
N MET A 1 3.24 -16.73 -3.35
CA MET A 1 3.40 -15.28 -3.65
C MET A 1 4.76 -15.07 -4.29
N THR A 2 4.77 -14.70 -5.57
CA THR A 2 5.96 -14.62 -6.40
C THR A 2 6.95 -13.62 -5.83
N THR A 3 8.12 -14.14 -5.49
CA THR A 3 9.13 -13.55 -4.61
C THR A 3 9.74 -12.32 -5.28
N VAL A 4 9.42 -11.12 -4.81
CA VAL A 4 10.13 -9.87 -5.21
C VAL A 4 11.52 -9.78 -4.55
N LEU A 5 11.81 -10.61 -3.55
CA LEU A 5 13.11 -10.59 -2.86
C LEU A 5 14.30 -10.75 -3.81
N PRO A 6 14.35 -11.69 -4.77
CA PRO A 6 15.49 -11.86 -5.66
C PRO A 6 15.77 -10.65 -6.57
N THR A 7 14.80 -9.76 -6.78
CA THR A 7 14.99 -8.54 -7.59
C THR A 7 15.64 -7.40 -6.81
N LEU A 8 15.83 -7.53 -5.50
CA LEU A 8 16.55 -6.52 -4.71
C LEU A 8 18.01 -6.41 -5.15
N ALA A 9 18.37 -5.23 -5.61
CA ALA A 9 19.76 -4.81 -5.77
C ALA A 9 20.53 -4.87 -4.43
N LYS A 10 21.86 -4.80 -4.50
CA LYS A 10 22.71 -4.69 -3.30
C LYS A 10 22.30 -3.42 -2.50
N ASN A 11 22.24 -3.53 -1.18
CA ASN A 11 21.72 -2.54 -0.23
C ASN A 11 20.22 -2.19 -0.37
N GLY A 12 19.48 -2.91 -1.22
CA GLY A 12 18.04 -2.71 -1.42
C GLY A 12 17.22 -3.05 -0.19
N THR A 13 16.03 -2.45 -0.11
CA THR A 13 15.07 -2.63 0.99
C THR A 13 13.72 -3.04 0.43
N LEU A 14 13.16 -4.13 0.95
CA LEU A 14 11.76 -4.49 0.76
C LEU A 14 10.96 -3.92 1.93
N ILE A 15 10.00 -3.04 1.64
CA ILE A 15 9.08 -2.48 2.64
C ILE A 15 7.75 -3.21 2.56
N VAL A 16 7.34 -3.83 3.67
CA VAL A 16 6.10 -4.60 3.78
C VAL A 16 5.02 -3.69 4.35
N LEU A 17 3.98 -3.42 3.55
CA LEU A 17 2.85 -2.56 3.91
C LEU A 17 1.53 -3.33 4.07
N GLY A 18 1.41 -4.48 3.41
CA GLY A 18 0.21 -5.30 3.44
C GLY A 18 0.40 -6.53 4.32
N VAL A 19 -0.61 -6.82 5.13
CA VAL A 19 -0.77 -8.12 5.80
C VAL A 19 -1.79 -8.91 5.00
N GLY A 20 -1.42 -10.10 4.54
CA GLY A 20 -2.35 -11.00 3.85
C GLY A 20 -3.51 -11.38 4.78
N GLY A 21 -4.71 -11.51 4.23
CA GLY A 21 -5.91 -11.88 5.00
C GLY A 21 -6.25 -13.37 4.95
N HIS A 22 -5.28 -14.26 4.73
CA HIS A 22 -5.52 -15.71 4.66
C HIS A 22 -4.51 -16.47 5.51
N ASP A 23 -4.94 -17.64 5.97
CA ASP A 23 -4.20 -18.55 6.84
C ASP A 23 -2.83 -18.87 6.22
N ASP A 24 -1.77 -18.62 7.01
CA ASP A 24 -0.34 -18.61 6.66
C ASP A 24 0.19 -17.34 5.96
N CYS A 25 0.47 -16.32 6.79
CA CYS A 25 1.17 -15.10 6.40
C CYS A 25 2.69 -15.17 6.65
N THR A 26 3.29 -16.36 6.58
CA THR A 26 4.73 -16.52 6.79
C THR A 26 5.52 -16.06 5.56
N MET A 27 6.44 -15.12 5.74
CA MET A 27 7.38 -14.70 4.70
C MET A 27 8.73 -15.37 4.92
N GLY A 28 9.05 -16.37 4.09
CA GLY A 28 10.37 -16.99 4.09
C GLY A 28 11.43 -16.07 3.48
N VAL A 29 12.55 -15.87 4.19
CA VAL A 29 13.68 -15.08 3.70
C VAL A 29 14.97 -15.87 3.87
N ASP A 30 15.71 -16.08 2.78
CA ASP A 30 17.03 -16.74 2.83
C ASP A 30 18.08 -15.81 3.47
N PRO A 31 18.71 -16.20 4.60
CA PRO A 31 19.77 -15.42 5.23
C PRO A 31 20.97 -15.18 4.31
N GLY A 32 21.35 -16.16 3.48
CA GLY A 32 22.49 -16.04 2.58
C GLY A 32 22.27 -14.93 1.55
N PHE A 33 21.06 -14.85 1.00
CA PHE A 33 20.63 -13.77 0.13
C PHE A 33 20.70 -12.38 0.79
N LEU A 34 20.30 -12.25 2.06
CA LEU A 34 20.39 -10.98 2.78
C LEU A 34 21.85 -10.56 2.99
N ILE A 35 22.70 -11.48 3.48
CA ILE A 35 24.10 -11.24 3.83
C ILE A 35 24.91 -10.84 2.59
N ALA A 36 24.80 -11.62 1.50
CA ALA A 36 25.60 -11.40 0.29
C ALA A 36 25.33 -10.05 -0.38
N GLY A 37 24.15 -9.46 -0.18
CA GLY A 37 23.75 -8.20 -0.78
C GLY A 37 23.58 -7.04 0.20
N ARG A 38 23.78 -7.23 1.51
CA ARG A 38 23.42 -6.25 2.56
C ARG A 38 21.97 -5.76 2.44
N ARG A 39 21.05 -6.67 2.16
CA ARG A 39 19.64 -6.36 1.87
C ARG A 39 18.82 -6.26 3.16
N ARG A 40 17.71 -5.53 3.10
CA ARG A 40 16.81 -5.29 4.25
C ARG A 40 15.37 -5.71 3.92
N VAL A 41 14.68 -6.22 4.93
CA VAL A 41 13.22 -6.40 4.95
C VAL A 41 12.69 -5.66 6.17
N MET A 42 11.72 -4.78 5.98
CA MET A 42 11.19 -3.90 7.02
C MET A 42 9.68 -3.74 6.86
N GLY A 43 8.93 -3.73 7.97
CA GLY A 43 7.52 -3.35 7.98
C GLY A 43 7.34 -1.85 8.24
N PHE A 44 6.28 -1.24 7.70
CA PHE A 44 5.94 0.15 7.98
C PHE A 44 4.41 0.32 8.09
N PRO A 45 3.85 0.61 9.29
CA PRO A 45 2.40 0.59 9.50
C PRO A 45 1.71 1.89 9.05
N SER A 46 2.24 3.03 9.48
CA SER A 46 1.86 4.40 9.11
C SER A 46 2.87 5.32 9.81
N GLY A 47 3.27 6.40 9.14
CA GLY A 47 4.27 7.35 9.66
C GLY A 47 3.72 8.24 10.77
N GLN A 48 4.49 9.26 11.12
CA GLN A 48 4.06 10.36 11.99
C GLN A 48 3.12 11.31 11.22
N PRO A 49 2.31 12.15 11.92
CA PRO A 49 1.48 13.16 11.26
C PRO A 49 2.27 14.09 10.32
N SER A 50 3.51 14.44 10.69
CA SER A 50 4.42 15.23 9.85
C SER A 50 4.76 14.53 8.53
N ASP A 51 4.89 13.20 8.52
CA ASP A 51 5.20 12.44 7.31
C ASP A 51 4.03 12.51 6.31
N ALA A 52 2.80 12.50 6.82
CA ALA A 52 1.60 12.66 6.00
C ALA A 52 1.51 14.08 5.42
N GLU A 53 1.79 15.11 6.22
CA GLU A 53 1.83 16.50 5.77
C GLU A 53 2.88 16.71 4.67
N ASP A 54 4.10 16.21 4.86
CA ASP A 54 5.17 16.26 3.86
C ASP A 54 4.77 15.55 2.56
N THR A 55 4.12 14.38 2.68
CA THR A 55 3.62 13.62 1.53
C THR A 55 2.54 14.38 0.77
N LEU A 56 1.58 15.00 1.47
CA LEU A 56 0.53 15.82 0.84
C LEU A 56 1.12 17.06 0.17
N ASN A 57 2.08 17.72 0.81
CA ASN A 57 2.79 18.86 0.25
C ASN A 57 3.56 18.50 -1.02
N PHE A 58 4.21 17.33 -1.04
CA PHE A 58 4.87 16.80 -2.24
C PHE A 58 3.85 16.49 -3.35
N ALA A 59 2.76 15.79 -3.03
CA ALA A 59 1.73 15.44 -3.99
C ALA A 59 1.05 16.67 -4.61
N ALA A 60 0.78 17.70 -3.80
CA ALA A 60 0.25 18.97 -4.27
C ALA A 60 1.23 19.66 -5.24
N ARG A 61 2.52 19.75 -4.89
CA ARG A 61 3.57 20.36 -5.72
C ARG A 61 3.76 19.67 -7.07
N HIS A 62 3.60 18.36 -7.13
CA HIS A 62 3.82 17.56 -8.35
C HIS A 62 2.54 17.18 -9.08
N GLY A 63 1.38 17.66 -8.66
CA GLY A 63 0.10 17.33 -9.30
C GLY A 63 -0.29 15.85 -9.18
N ILE A 64 0.22 15.14 -8.18
CA ILE A 64 -0.12 13.73 -7.94
C ILE A 64 -1.54 13.68 -7.39
N ARG A 65 -2.40 12.89 -8.03
CA ARG A 65 -3.81 12.70 -7.64
C ARG A 65 -4.13 11.22 -7.58
N PRO A 66 -4.93 10.78 -6.59
CA PRO A 66 -5.44 9.42 -6.58
C PRO A 66 -6.46 9.24 -7.70
N ILE A 67 -6.57 8.01 -8.21
CA ILE A 67 -7.64 7.60 -9.12
C ILE A 67 -8.77 7.08 -8.24
N ASN A 68 -9.94 7.71 -8.36
CA ASN A 68 -11.05 7.51 -7.44
C ASN A 68 -12.34 7.13 -8.18
N GLU A 69 -13.12 6.24 -7.57
CA GLU A 69 -14.54 6.04 -7.85
C GLU A 69 -15.34 6.71 -6.73
N VAL A 70 -16.10 7.76 -7.04
CA VAL A 70 -16.78 8.59 -6.03
C VAL A 70 -18.26 8.24 -5.94
N PHE A 71 -18.75 8.03 -4.72
CA PHE A 71 -20.15 7.70 -4.41
C PHE A 71 -20.72 8.72 -3.42
N PRO A 72 -22.00 9.12 -3.53
CA PRO A 72 -22.65 9.91 -2.49
C PRO A 72 -22.82 9.10 -1.20
N ALA A 73 -22.91 9.77 -0.06
CA ALA A 73 -23.09 9.13 1.25
C ALA A 73 -24.34 8.23 1.33
N SER A 74 -25.38 8.54 0.55
CA SER A 74 -26.60 7.71 0.44
C SER A 74 -26.35 6.32 -0.16
N GLN A 75 -25.24 6.13 -0.89
CA GLN A 75 -24.83 4.87 -1.53
C GLN A 75 -23.66 4.19 -0.81
N ALA A 76 -23.43 4.47 0.47
CA ALA A 76 -22.32 3.91 1.24
C ALA A 76 -22.22 2.37 1.17
N SER A 77 -23.36 1.67 1.21
CA SER A 77 -23.40 0.20 1.10
C SER A 77 -22.92 -0.31 -0.27
N GLU A 78 -23.29 0.39 -1.33
CA GLU A 78 -22.86 0.07 -2.70
C GLU A 78 -21.37 0.33 -2.87
N ALA A 79 -20.89 1.47 -2.39
CA ALA A 79 -19.48 1.84 -2.38
C ALA A 79 -18.63 0.78 -1.63
N PHE A 80 -19.11 0.31 -0.47
CA PHE A 80 -18.43 -0.75 0.28
C PHE A 80 -18.38 -2.07 -0.48
N ASN A 81 -19.50 -2.49 -1.09
CA ASN A 81 -19.55 -3.71 -1.90
C ASN A 81 -18.61 -3.62 -3.12
N ARG A 82 -18.53 -2.44 -3.75
CA ARG A 82 -17.61 -2.16 -4.87
C ARG A 82 -16.14 -2.29 -4.45
N MET A 83 -15.78 -1.79 -3.26
CA MET A 83 -14.44 -1.98 -2.71
C MET A 83 -14.15 -3.47 -2.45
N MET A 84 -15.11 -4.18 -1.84
CA MET A 84 -14.94 -5.59 -1.46
C MET A 84 -14.91 -6.55 -2.65
N SER A 85 -15.53 -6.20 -3.77
CA SER A 85 -15.50 -7.03 -4.99
C SER A 85 -14.11 -7.15 -5.60
N LYS A 86 -13.16 -6.27 -5.22
CA LYS A 86 -11.81 -6.15 -5.80
C LYS A 86 -11.80 -5.74 -7.28
N GLU A 87 -12.95 -5.33 -7.82
CA GLU A 87 -13.08 -4.81 -9.19
C GLU A 87 -12.94 -3.28 -9.26
N ALA A 88 -12.91 -2.62 -8.09
CA ALA A 88 -12.65 -1.19 -8.00
C ALA A 88 -11.26 -0.87 -8.56
N ILE A 89 -11.19 0.17 -9.40
CA ILE A 89 -9.92 0.69 -9.90
C ILE A 89 -9.38 1.67 -8.85
N PHE A 90 -8.45 1.17 -8.03
CA PHE A 90 -7.82 1.87 -6.89
C PHE A 90 -8.74 2.19 -5.72
N ARG A 91 -9.25 3.43 -5.60
CA ARG A 91 -9.87 3.92 -4.37
C ARG A 91 -11.35 4.22 -4.59
N VAL A 92 -12.19 3.62 -3.75
CA VAL A 92 -13.57 4.07 -3.58
C VAL A 92 -13.59 5.19 -2.55
N VAL A 93 -14.26 6.30 -2.87
CA VAL A 93 -14.38 7.49 -2.01
C VAL A 93 -15.86 7.79 -1.80
N ILE A 94 -16.26 7.95 -0.54
CA ILE A 94 -17.59 8.43 -0.20
C ILE A 94 -17.52 9.94 -0.03
N ASP A 95 -18.30 10.66 -0.84
CA ASP A 95 -18.48 12.10 -0.70
C ASP A 95 -19.71 12.40 0.15
N HIS A 96 -19.51 13.19 1.19
CA HIS A 96 -20.57 13.61 2.12
C HIS A 96 -21.30 14.88 1.65
N THR A 97 -20.81 15.51 0.59
CA THR A 97 -21.36 16.76 0.01
C THR A 97 -22.24 16.52 -1.22
N LEU A 98 -22.21 15.30 -1.79
CA LEU A 98 -23.04 14.87 -2.92
C LEU A 98 -24.37 14.25 -2.48
#